data_AF-A0A3N1U019-F1
#
_entry.id   AF-A0A3N1U019-F1
#
_cell.length_a   1.000
_cell.length_b   1.000
_cell.length_c   1.000
_cell.angle_alpha   90.00
_cell.angle_beta   90.00
_cell.angle_gamma   90.00
#
_symmetry.space_group_name_H-M   'P 1'
#
loop_
_entity.id
_entity.type
_entity.pdbx_description
1 polymer ?
#
loop_
_entity_poly.entity_id
_entity_poly.type
_entity_poly.pdbx_seq_one_letter_code
_entity_poly.pdbx_strand_id
1 'polypeptide(L)'
;MLDTLGDVSFPDWDHCANGADGTADPAGCRGVKVPGFSACLAHLDEADRASYLGGLRPGDAVDHRGTPFHTVLLRDLLDALREHAGSPTRIGVASFQEATFHGSAIFSETEFTGAANFDRAEFDVAEFSSASFAERASFDESLFNEYAYFNECIFVRGASFLEAVFRKPAFFDAVGFLEFAFFSAVTFNDLAFFGEVLSSGDFDLSRATFTAAAPRLGPLLCGGTLILDYASFAMPVTIEAGAERITCERTRWDSTATLRLRHATLDLADAVLTQPVSVIAHPVPFSRSDRLNESGVRWSQAGLSVESLRGVDCAMLTMSDVDLTSCRFSGALHLDQLRLDGHWAFAGTPQGRRWHRGLPFRWTRRQVIEEERQWRALPGRPAGLCRGWGIPCENEHDVPGLATLTIIYRQLRKSREDAKDEPGAADFYYGEMEMRRHSFGWRRAERWLLSAYWLLSGYGLRASRALGWLIIAMLVTVVLMMGFGLPQNSPKQEATGTAPTSGGRVTFEIDKEDPKNPVRDRFTSKRFEKALKVTLNSVVFRSSEGDLTTSGEYIEMVSRFSEPILLGLAALAIRGRVKR
;
A
#
# COMPACT_ATOMS: atom_id res chain seq x y z
N MET A 1 4.09 6.87 58.36
CA MET A 1 3.72 8.27 58.65
C MET A 1 4.82 9.11 58.03
N LEU A 2 4.45 9.99 57.09
CA LEU A 2 5.28 10.85 56.22
C LEU A 2 5.86 10.17 54.97
N ASP A 3 5.08 10.22 53.88
CA ASP A 3 5.55 10.33 52.48
C ASP A 3 4.35 10.76 51.60
N THR A 4 3.74 11.89 51.99
CA THR A 4 2.72 12.59 51.18
C THR A 4 3.04 14.09 51.20
N LEU A 5 4.25 14.43 50.79
CA LEU A 5 4.51 15.73 50.17
C LEU A 5 4.64 15.40 48.69
N GLY A 6 3.63 15.77 47.90
CA GLY A 6 3.78 15.80 46.45
C GLY A 6 5.04 16.61 46.14
N ASP A 7 5.85 16.11 45.22
CA ASP A 7 7.11 16.71 44.82
C ASP A 7 6.87 18.19 44.47
N VAL A 8 7.24 19.12 45.37
CA VAL A 8 7.06 20.55 45.11
C VAL A 8 8.18 20.94 44.17
N SER A 9 7.89 20.94 42.87
CA SER A 9 8.81 21.40 41.86
C SER A 9 8.98 22.92 41.97
N PHE A 10 10.13 23.34 42.46
CA PHE A 10 10.57 24.73 42.38
C PHE A 10 11.08 25.02 40.97
N PRO A 11 10.76 26.19 40.38
CA PRO A 11 11.33 26.57 39.10
C PRO A 11 12.84 26.77 39.19
N ASP A 12 13.56 26.46 38.10
CA ASP A 12 15.02 26.64 37.99
C ASP A 12 15.45 28.11 37.77
N TRP A 13 14.52 29.05 37.88
CA TRP A 13 14.75 30.49 37.75
C TRP A 13 14.39 31.26 39.02
N ASP A 14 14.86 32.51 39.10
CA ASP A 14 14.52 33.43 40.18
C ASP A 14 13.04 33.83 40.08
N HIS A 15 12.18 33.09 40.77
CA HIS A 15 10.74 33.23 40.74
C HIS A 15 10.22 34.18 41.84
N CYS A 16 9.01 34.68 41.63
CA CYS A 16 8.37 35.71 42.43
C CYS A 16 8.13 35.27 43.88
N ALA A 17 7.75 34.01 44.10
CA ALA A 17 7.40 33.43 45.39
C ALA A 17 6.27 34.18 46.15
N ASN A 18 5.55 35.07 45.48
CA ASN A 18 4.43 35.79 46.08
C ASN A 18 3.33 34.78 46.45
N GLY A 19 2.82 34.87 47.68
CA GLY A 19 1.84 33.94 48.21
C GLY A 19 2.41 32.58 48.64
N ALA A 20 3.74 32.39 48.69
CA ALA A 20 4.33 31.16 49.21
C ALA A 20 3.96 30.96 50.69
N ASP A 21 3.43 29.78 51.02
CA ASP A 21 3.12 29.39 52.38
C ASP A 21 3.85 28.08 52.75
N GLY A 22 4.30 27.95 54.00
CA GLY A 22 5.11 26.80 54.42
C GLY A 22 4.36 25.46 54.48
N THR A 23 3.14 25.37 53.97
CA THR A 23 2.23 24.24 54.21
C THR A 23 1.51 23.69 52.98
N ALA A 24 0.95 24.53 52.10
CA ALA A 24 0.10 24.14 50.98
C ALA A 24 0.73 24.43 49.61
N ASP A 25 1.41 25.57 49.44
CA ASP A 25 2.23 25.89 48.28
C ASP A 25 3.53 26.61 48.70
N PRO A 26 4.59 25.86 49.06
CA PRO A 26 5.84 26.44 49.53
C PRO A 26 6.65 27.15 48.44
N ALA A 27 6.27 27.03 47.17
CA ALA A 27 6.86 27.80 46.07
C ALA A 27 6.09 29.11 45.79
N GLY A 28 4.79 29.17 46.09
CA GLY A 28 3.94 30.30 45.73
C GLY A 28 3.96 30.59 44.22
N CYS A 29 3.89 31.86 43.85
CA CYS A 29 3.94 32.25 42.44
C CYS A 29 5.27 31.89 41.77
N ARG A 30 5.19 31.04 40.73
CA ARG A 30 6.32 30.52 39.95
C ARG A 30 6.82 31.48 38.85
N GLY A 31 6.18 32.66 38.71
CA GLY A 31 6.54 33.66 37.70
C GLY A 31 7.94 34.22 37.89
N VAL A 32 8.73 34.28 36.83
CA VAL A 32 10.06 34.90 36.82
C VAL A 32 9.98 36.36 37.25
N LYS A 33 10.93 36.80 38.06
CA LYS A 33 11.02 38.22 38.44
C LYS A 33 11.38 39.06 37.23
N VAL A 34 10.72 40.20 37.08
CA VAL A 34 11.05 41.17 36.02
C VAL A 34 12.44 41.76 36.33
N PRO A 35 13.36 41.85 35.36
CA PRO A 35 14.70 42.40 35.60
C PRO A 35 14.64 43.79 36.24
N GLY A 36 15.29 43.94 37.40
CA GLY A 36 15.30 45.19 38.16
C GLY A 36 14.18 45.34 39.20
N PHE A 37 13.25 44.38 39.30
CA PHE A 37 12.14 44.40 40.24
C PHE A 37 12.11 43.16 41.15
N SER A 38 11.35 43.22 42.24
CA SER A 38 11.28 42.15 43.24
C SER A 38 10.26 41.04 42.93
N ALA A 39 9.40 41.24 41.93
CA ALA A 39 8.27 40.36 41.65
C ALA A 39 8.11 40.09 40.13
N CYS A 40 7.28 39.11 39.79
CA CYS A 40 6.86 38.89 38.40
C CYS A 40 5.89 39.98 37.93
N LEU A 41 5.69 40.08 36.62
CA LEU A 41 4.86 41.13 36.01
C LEU A 41 3.43 41.21 36.59
N ALA A 42 2.86 40.06 36.96
CA ALA A 42 1.53 39.99 37.58
C ALA A 42 1.45 40.61 38.98
N HIS A 43 2.54 40.55 39.74
CA HIS A 43 2.61 40.97 41.14
C HIS A 43 3.38 42.28 41.36
N LEU A 44 3.87 42.92 40.30
CA LEU A 44 4.34 44.30 40.38
C LEU A 44 3.19 45.22 40.78
N ASP A 45 3.50 46.24 41.57
CA ASP A 45 2.55 47.33 41.80
C ASP A 45 2.33 48.13 40.51
N GLU A 46 1.34 49.03 40.52
CA GLU A 46 0.93 49.78 39.34
C GLU A 46 2.04 50.69 38.79
N ALA A 47 2.84 51.29 39.67
CA ALA A 47 3.90 52.22 39.28
C ALA A 47 5.08 51.49 38.65
N ASP A 48 5.53 50.41 39.28
CA ASP A 48 6.61 49.55 38.79
C ASP A 48 6.22 48.88 37.47
N ARG A 49 4.97 48.42 37.37
CA ARG A 49 4.42 47.83 36.14
C ARG A 49 4.37 48.83 35.00
N ALA A 50 3.86 50.04 35.24
CA ALA A 50 3.84 51.10 34.24
C ALA A 50 5.25 51.50 33.80
N SER A 51 6.21 51.53 34.73
CA SER A 51 7.62 51.81 34.42
C SER A 51 8.24 50.71 33.56
N TYR A 52 7.99 49.44 33.86
CA TYR A 52 8.49 48.33 33.06
C TYR A 52 7.88 48.34 31.65
N LEU A 53 6.56 48.42 31.54
CA LEU A 53 5.85 48.42 30.26
C LEU A 53 6.23 49.64 29.40
N GLY A 54 6.36 50.83 29.99
CA GLY A 54 6.80 52.03 29.26
C GLY A 54 8.25 52.00 28.78
N GLY A 55 9.06 51.06 29.28
CA GLY A 55 10.43 50.84 28.84
C GLY A 55 10.55 49.92 27.62
N LEU A 56 9.51 49.14 27.32
CA LEU A 56 9.51 48.19 26.21
C LEU A 56 9.39 48.89 24.86
N ARG A 57 10.00 48.29 23.85
CA ARG A 57 9.94 48.71 22.45
C ARG A 57 9.55 47.54 21.55
N PRO A 58 8.95 47.81 20.39
CA PRO A 58 8.67 46.78 19.40
C PRO A 58 9.94 45.98 19.04
N GLY A 59 9.87 44.66 19.16
CA GLY A 59 10.98 43.74 18.90
C GLY A 59 11.86 43.44 20.12
N ASP A 60 11.58 44.03 21.30
CA ASP A 60 12.30 43.69 22.53
C ASP A 60 12.05 42.23 22.94
N ALA A 61 13.04 41.63 23.59
CA ALA A 61 12.92 40.30 24.17
C ALA A 61 12.15 40.36 25.49
N VAL A 62 11.28 39.37 25.73
CA VAL A 62 10.46 39.25 26.94
C VAL A 62 10.66 37.88 27.58
N ASP A 63 10.83 37.89 28.91
CA ASP A 63 10.91 36.69 29.75
C ASP A 63 9.84 36.78 30.84
N HIS A 64 8.79 36.00 30.67
CA HIS A 64 7.64 35.93 31.57
C HIS A 64 7.29 34.47 31.89
N ARG A 65 8.31 33.61 31.98
CA ARG A 65 8.16 32.22 32.41
C ARG A 65 7.42 32.11 33.75
N GLY A 66 6.54 31.14 33.90
CA GLY A 66 5.75 30.89 35.10
C GLY A 66 4.75 32.00 35.48
N THR A 67 4.64 33.07 34.69
CA THR A 67 3.89 34.27 35.09
C THR A 67 2.40 34.07 34.80
N PRO A 68 1.51 34.33 35.77
CA PRO A 68 0.08 34.30 35.52
C PRO A 68 -0.38 35.58 34.82
N PHE A 69 -1.03 35.43 33.67
CA PHE A 69 -1.62 36.50 32.90
C PHE A 69 -3.13 36.46 32.98
N HIS A 70 -3.72 37.65 33.19
CA HIS A 70 -5.13 37.88 32.86
C HIS A 70 -5.21 38.65 31.55
N THR A 71 -6.36 38.58 30.86
CA THR A 71 -6.59 39.26 29.57
C THR A 71 -6.15 40.74 29.55
N VAL A 72 -6.38 41.48 30.63
CA VAL A 72 -5.97 42.90 30.71
C VAL A 72 -4.44 43.03 30.74
N LEU A 73 -3.76 42.27 31.61
CA LEU A 73 -2.32 42.34 31.75
C LEU A 73 -1.58 41.92 30.48
N LEU A 74 -2.06 40.88 29.81
CA LEU A 74 -1.48 40.46 28.53
C LEU A 74 -1.65 41.54 27.48
N ARG A 75 -2.85 42.14 27.36
CA ARG A 75 -3.08 43.24 26.42
C ARG A 75 -2.15 44.41 26.70
N ASP A 76 -1.98 44.81 27.96
CA ASP A 76 -1.09 45.92 28.32
C ASP A 76 0.38 45.62 27.93
N LEU A 77 0.84 44.37 28.10
CA LEU A 77 2.14 43.91 27.62
C LEU A 77 2.26 43.98 26.09
N LEU A 78 1.26 43.48 25.37
CA LEU A 78 1.29 43.47 23.91
C LEU A 78 1.19 44.87 23.32
N ASP A 79 0.39 45.76 23.92
CA ASP A 79 0.27 47.15 23.50
C ASP A 79 1.58 47.93 23.71
N ALA A 80 2.36 47.60 24.75
CA ALA A 80 3.69 48.16 24.96
C ALA A 80 4.72 47.75 23.89
N LEU A 81 4.48 46.63 23.21
CA LEU A 81 5.34 46.09 22.14
C LEU A 81 4.86 46.44 20.72
N ARG A 82 3.86 47.33 20.61
CA ARG A 82 3.37 47.87 19.33
C ARG A 82 4.05 49.21 19.01
N GLU A 83 4.29 49.44 17.73
CA GLU A 83 4.86 50.71 17.26
C GLU A 83 3.80 51.82 17.30
N HIS A 84 2.59 51.53 16.81
CA HIS A 84 1.45 52.43 16.88
C HIS A 84 0.13 51.63 16.90
N ALA A 85 -0.98 52.30 17.22
CA ALA A 85 -2.29 51.67 17.13
C ALA A 85 -2.54 51.14 15.71
N GLY A 86 -2.87 49.85 15.59
CA GLY A 86 -3.09 49.17 14.32
C GLY A 86 -1.84 48.63 13.61
N SER A 87 -0.63 48.81 14.16
CA SER A 87 0.54 48.02 13.73
C SER A 87 0.52 46.63 14.38
N PRO A 88 1.06 45.59 13.73
CA PRO A 88 1.24 44.29 14.38
C PRO A 88 2.14 44.44 15.61
N THR A 89 1.84 43.69 16.66
CA THR A 89 2.72 43.60 17.84
C THR A 89 4.01 42.90 17.42
N ARG A 90 5.17 43.45 17.76
CA ARG A 90 6.47 42.82 17.44
C ARG A 90 7.16 42.41 18.71
N ILE A 91 7.47 41.13 18.83
CA ILE A 91 8.19 40.56 19.99
C ILE A 91 9.50 39.96 19.49
N GLY A 92 10.59 40.19 20.21
CA GLY A 92 11.88 39.56 19.98
C GLY A 92 11.86 38.09 20.38
N VAL A 93 12.83 37.68 21.19
CA VAL A 93 12.77 36.38 21.87
C VAL A 93 11.68 36.44 22.94
N ALA A 94 10.76 35.48 22.93
CA ALA A 94 9.62 35.44 23.84
C ALA A 94 9.62 34.14 24.65
N SER A 95 9.70 34.24 25.97
CA SER A 95 9.62 33.09 26.86
C SER A 95 8.41 33.20 27.80
N PHE A 96 7.45 32.31 27.58
CA PHE A 96 6.23 32.10 28.36
C PHE A 96 6.14 30.65 28.85
N GLN A 97 7.28 29.96 28.98
CA GLN A 97 7.35 28.60 29.53
C GLN A 97 6.65 28.56 30.90
N GLU A 98 5.76 27.59 31.11
CA GLU A 98 4.94 27.45 32.34
C GLU A 98 4.06 28.67 32.70
N ALA A 99 3.86 29.63 31.78
CA ALA A 99 2.93 30.74 32.01
C ALA A 99 1.48 30.24 31.99
N THR A 100 0.63 30.84 32.83
CA THR A 100 -0.81 30.55 32.83
C THR A 100 -1.58 31.74 32.31
N PHE A 101 -2.45 31.54 31.32
CA PHE A 101 -3.26 32.59 30.72
C PHE A 101 -4.74 32.39 31.06
N HIS A 102 -5.20 33.17 32.04
CA HIS A 102 -6.58 33.17 32.48
C HIS A 102 -7.45 34.06 31.58
N GLY A 103 -8.53 33.49 31.07
CA GLY A 103 -9.41 34.13 30.08
C GLY A 103 -8.85 34.05 28.66
N SER A 104 -9.04 35.10 27.86
CA SER A 104 -8.57 35.11 26.46
C SER A 104 -7.14 35.62 26.36
N ALA A 105 -6.25 34.78 25.84
CA ALA A 105 -4.87 35.09 25.49
C ALA A 105 -4.79 35.45 24.00
N ILE A 106 -4.90 36.74 23.70
CA ILE A 106 -5.02 37.24 22.31
C ILE A 106 -3.65 37.68 21.81
N PHE A 107 -3.01 36.82 21.02
CA PHE A 107 -1.79 37.04 20.27
C PHE A 107 -2.04 37.23 18.76
N SER A 108 -3.29 37.48 18.33
CA SER A 108 -3.62 37.70 16.92
C SER A 108 -2.74 38.76 16.28
N GLU A 109 -2.33 38.51 15.03
CA GLU A 109 -1.50 39.44 14.23
C GLU A 109 -0.17 39.82 14.92
N THR A 110 0.32 39.01 15.85
CA THR A 110 1.62 39.23 16.51
C THR A 110 2.74 38.64 15.66
N GLU A 111 3.83 39.40 15.49
CA GLU A 111 5.06 38.98 14.85
C GLU A 111 6.11 38.62 15.93
N PHE A 112 6.39 37.33 16.08
CA PHE A 112 7.50 36.82 16.88
C PHE A 112 8.75 36.75 15.99
N THR A 113 9.61 37.74 16.14
CA THR A 113 10.85 37.88 15.35
C THR A 113 12.01 37.03 15.90
N GLY A 114 11.95 36.65 17.18
CA GLY A 114 12.84 35.68 17.80
C GLY A 114 12.12 34.37 18.15
N ALA A 115 12.84 33.46 18.81
CA ALA A 115 12.27 32.19 19.26
C ALA A 115 11.15 32.43 20.27
N ALA A 116 10.04 31.70 20.12
CA ALA A 116 8.87 31.81 20.99
C ALA A 116 8.66 30.48 21.72
N ASN A 117 8.76 30.50 23.05
CA ASN A 117 8.60 29.32 23.89
C ASN A 117 7.34 29.47 24.78
N PHE A 118 6.39 28.57 24.60
CA PHE A 118 5.17 28.39 25.39
C PHE A 118 5.10 26.97 25.98
N ASP A 119 6.24 26.33 26.19
CA ASP A 119 6.30 24.96 26.69
C ASP A 119 5.67 24.90 28.08
N ARG A 120 4.81 23.91 28.30
CA ARG A 120 4.03 23.72 29.53
C ARG A 120 3.17 24.93 29.92
N ALA A 121 2.89 25.84 28.98
CA ALA A 121 1.97 26.93 29.23
C ALA A 121 0.52 26.42 29.28
N GLU A 122 -0.29 27.04 30.13
CA GLU A 122 -1.72 26.75 30.22
C GLU A 122 -2.53 27.91 29.67
N PHE A 123 -3.43 27.62 28.73
CA PHE A 123 -4.34 28.59 28.15
C PHE A 123 -5.78 28.19 28.48
N ASP A 124 -6.58 29.14 28.96
CA ASP A 124 -8.03 29.02 28.86
C ASP A 124 -8.41 29.12 27.37
N VAL A 125 -8.48 30.33 26.80
CA VAL A 125 -8.66 30.54 25.36
C VAL A 125 -7.36 31.04 24.74
N ALA A 126 -6.85 30.33 23.73
CA ALA A 126 -5.65 30.71 23.00
C ALA A 126 -6.01 31.23 21.60
N GLU A 127 -5.63 32.47 21.30
CA GLU A 127 -5.96 33.12 20.04
C GLU A 127 -4.68 33.63 19.38
N PHE A 128 -4.19 32.88 18.40
CA PHE A 128 -2.97 33.16 17.63
C PHE A 128 -3.28 33.48 16.16
N SER A 129 -4.54 33.73 15.77
CA SER A 129 -4.87 33.87 14.34
C SER A 129 -4.04 34.97 13.66
N SER A 130 -3.53 34.65 12.47
CA SER A 130 -2.64 35.51 11.67
C SER A 130 -1.32 35.91 12.36
N ALA A 131 -0.92 35.21 13.43
CA ALA A 131 0.41 35.39 14.02
C ALA A 131 1.52 34.81 13.12
N SER A 132 2.70 35.42 13.17
CA SER A 132 3.87 34.94 12.44
C SER A 132 5.04 34.67 13.39
N PHE A 133 5.71 33.54 13.18
CA PHE A 133 6.85 33.10 13.95
C PHE A 133 8.05 32.97 13.00
N ALA A 134 8.97 33.93 13.08
CA ALA A 134 10.15 33.98 12.22
C ALA A 134 11.20 32.94 12.61
N GLU A 135 11.27 32.61 13.90
CA GLU A 135 12.11 31.54 14.45
C GLU A 135 11.26 30.39 14.99
N ARG A 136 11.89 29.39 15.63
CA ARG A 136 11.18 28.23 16.17
C ARG A 136 10.16 28.65 17.23
N ALA A 137 8.94 28.12 17.09
CA ALA A 137 7.88 28.23 18.08
C ALA A 137 7.68 26.88 18.76
N SER A 138 7.61 26.87 20.08
CA SER A 138 7.43 25.65 20.89
C SER A 138 6.24 25.80 21.81
N PHE A 139 5.35 24.81 21.79
CA PHE A 139 4.15 24.68 22.62
C PHE A 139 4.14 23.28 23.25
N ASP A 140 5.32 22.73 23.53
CA ASP A 140 5.46 21.35 23.99
C ASP A 140 4.86 21.21 25.38
N GLU A 141 4.13 20.12 25.61
CA GLU A 141 3.43 19.82 26.86
C GLU A 141 2.45 20.92 27.31
N SER A 142 2.05 21.82 26.41
CA SER A 142 1.10 22.90 26.71
C SER A 142 -0.34 22.38 26.82
N LEU A 143 -1.15 23.06 27.62
CA LEU A 143 -2.54 22.71 27.89
C LEU A 143 -3.48 23.80 27.39
N PHE A 144 -4.35 23.44 26.44
CA PHE A 144 -5.43 24.30 25.94
C PHE A 144 -6.76 23.83 26.51
N ASN A 145 -7.27 24.56 27.51
CA ASN A 145 -8.46 24.16 28.26
C ASN A 145 -9.77 24.52 27.54
N GLU A 146 -9.79 25.64 26.81
CA GLU A 146 -10.89 26.05 25.93
C GLU A 146 -10.42 26.12 24.47
N TYR A 147 -11.07 26.95 23.64
CA TYR A 147 -10.80 27.04 22.22
C TYR A 147 -9.38 27.52 21.91
N ALA A 148 -8.75 26.88 20.92
CA ALA A 148 -7.44 27.26 20.42
C ALA A 148 -7.52 27.60 18.92
N TYR A 149 -7.15 28.82 18.56
CA TYR A 149 -7.21 29.33 17.19
C TYR A 149 -5.80 29.64 16.69
N PHE A 150 -5.36 28.90 15.69
CA PHE A 150 -4.08 29.07 14.99
C PHE A 150 -4.29 29.39 13.51
N ASN A 151 -5.46 29.92 13.15
CA ASN A 151 -5.82 30.13 11.75
C ASN A 151 -4.87 31.14 11.09
N GLU A 152 -4.49 30.91 9.84
CA GLU A 152 -3.63 31.80 9.06
C GLU A 152 -2.25 32.07 9.71
N CYS A 153 -1.81 31.21 10.64
CA CYS A 153 -0.48 31.29 11.24
C CYS A 153 0.61 30.91 10.24
N ILE A 154 1.77 31.58 10.37
CA ILE A 154 2.97 31.26 9.57
C ILE A 154 4.14 30.94 10.50
N PHE A 155 4.64 29.70 10.42
CA PHE A 155 5.82 29.22 11.14
C PHE A 155 6.98 29.05 10.15
N VAL A 156 7.93 29.99 10.18
CA VAL A 156 9.04 30.03 9.21
C VAL A 156 10.07 28.93 9.48
N ARG A 157 10.43 28.71 10.75
CA ARG A 157 11.46 27.72 11.18
C ARG A 157 10.85 26.47 11.82
N GLY A 158 9.56 26.26 11.61
CA GLY A 158 8.78 25.16 12.15
C GLY A 158 8.19 25.42 13.54
N ALA A 159 7.29 24.54 13.95
CA ALA A 159 6.64 24.58 15.26
C ALA A 159 6.58 23.18 15.90
N SER A 160 6.58 23.16 17.23
CA SER A 160 6.41 21.95 18.03
C SER A 160 5.22 22.08 18.98
N PHE A 161 4.41 21.03 19.05
CA PHE A 161 3.26 20.81 19.92
C PHE A 161 3.36 19.40 20.54
N LEU A 162 4.58 18.94 20.82
CA LEU A 162 4.85 17.61 21.36
C LEU A 162 4.08 17.44 22.67
N GLU A 163 3.30 16.37 22.78
CA GLU A 163 2.53 16.06 24.01
C GLU A 163 1.55 17.17 24.46
N ALA A 164 1.24 18.14 23.59
CA ALA A 164 0.24 19.16 23.89
C ALA A 164 -1.17 18.55 23.98
N VAL A 165 -2.03 19.16 24.80
CA VAL A 165 -3.39 18.67 25.04
C VAL A 165 -4.41 19.75 24.72
N PHE A 166 -5.30 19.46 23.78
CA PHE A 166 -6.44 20.30 23.42
C PHE A 166 -7.73 19.70 23.99
N ARG A 167 -8.35 20.37 24.96
CA ARG A 167 -9.58 19.89 25.62
C ARG A 167 -10.85 20.25 24.85
N LYS A 168 -10.81 21.33 24.08
CA LYS A 168 -11.89 21.88 23.25
C LYS A 168 -11.41 22.01 21.80
N PRO A 169 -12.28 22.45 20.87
CA PRO A 169 -11.92 22.52 19.47
C PRO A 169 -10.66 23.35 19.20
N ALA A 170 -9.78 22.79 18.37
CA ALA A 170 -8.55 23.41 17.91
C ALA A 170 -8.62 23.62 16.39
N PHE A 171 -8.34 24.84 15.95
CA PHE A 171 -8.48 25.25 14.55
C PHE A 171 -7.12 25.64 13.97
N PHE A 172 -6.69 24.86 12.97
CA PHE A 172 -5.51 25.09 12.16
C PHE A 172 -5.97 25.24 10.70
N ASP A 173 -6.66 26.34 10.39
CA ASP A 173 -7.07 26.66 9.03
C ASP A 173 -6.06 27.57 8.33
N ALA A 174 -5.70 27.27 7.09
CA ALA A 174 -4.74 28.02 6.27
C ALA A 174 -3.37 28.27 6.95
N VAL A 175 -2.87 27.27 7.70
CA VAL A 175 -1.59 27.37 8.42
C VAL A 175 -0.41 26.98 7.53
N GLY A 176 0.65 27.78 7.55
CA GLY A 176 1.89 27.54 6.80
C GLY A 176 3.06 27.16 7.71
N PHE A 177 3.64 25.97 7.50
CA PHE A 177 4.90 25.52 8.08
C PHE A 177 5.98 25.46 6.98
N LEU A 178 6.98 26.34 7.05
CA LEU A 178 8.02 26.42 5.99
C LEU A 178 9.17 25.43 6.19
N GLU A 179 9.26 24.80 7.36
CA GLU A 179 10.19 23.70 7.63
C GLU A 179 9.44 22.47 8.12
N PHE A 180 9.28 22.29 9.42
CA PHE A 180 8.65 21.09 10.01
C PHE A 180 7.51 21.46 10.95
N ALA A 181 6.58 20.52 11.14
CA ALA A 181 5.48 20.62 12.07
C ALA A 181 5.45 19.36 12.95
N PHE A 182 5.75 19.51 14.24
CA PHE A 182 5.75 18.40 15.19
C PHE A 182 4.50 18.43 16.06
N PHE A 183 3.63 17.45 15.88
CA PHE A 183 2.43 17.18 16.68
C PHE A 183 2.49 15.76 17.27
N SER A 184 3.71 15.25 17.53
CA SER A 184 3.87 13.90 18.07
C SER A 184 3.22 13.81 19.46
N ALA A 185 2.52 12.71 19.73
CA ALA A 185 1.82 12.45 20.99
C ALA A 185 0.82 13.54 21.44
N VAL A 186 0.39 14.42 20.52
CA VAL A 186 -0.67 15.41 20.82
C VAL A 186 -1.99 14.70 21.11
N THR A 187 -2.77 15.24 22.04
CA THR A 187 -4.11 14.73 22.36
C THR A 187 -5.18 15.76 22.04
N PHE A 188 -6.07 15.42 21.10
CA PHE A 188 -7.27 16.17 20.79
C PHE A 188 -8.49 15.50 21.42
N ASN A 189 -9.01 16.11 22.48
CA ASN A 189 -10.20 15.61 23.19
C ASN A 189 -11.53 16.06 22.58
N ASP A 190 -11.49 16.91 21.56
CA ASP A 190 -12.63 17.41 20.81
C ASP A 190 -12.23 17.59 19.33
N LEU A 191 -12.94 18.41 18.57
CA LEU A 191 -12.70 18.63 17.15
C LEU A 191 -11.30 19.20 16.90
N ALA A 192 -10.50 18.45 16.13
CA ALA A 192 -9.30 18.95 15.49
C ALA A 192 -9.60 19.25 14.02
N PHE A 193 -9.50 20.53 13.64
CA PHE A 193 -9.70 20.98 12.27
C PHE A 193 -8.36 21.43 11.67
N PHE A 194 -7.90 20.69 10.67
CA PHE A 194 -6.75 21.07 9.85
C PHE A 194 -7.26 21.35 8.44
N GLY A 195 -7.45 22.62 8.11
CA GLY A 195 -7.91 23.07 6.81
C GLY A 195 -6.79 23.80 6.09
N GLU A 196 -6.62 23.54 4.80
CA GLU A 196 -5.70 24.31 3.95
C GLU A 196 -4.26 24.43 4.50
N VAL A 197 -3.78 23.37 5.15
CA VAL A 197 -2.47 23.35 5.79
C VAL A 197 -1.39 23.11 4.73
N LEU A 198 -0.34 23.92 4.78
CA LEU A 198 0.84 23.81 3.91
C LEU A 198 2.08 23.53 4.79
N SER A 199 2.74 22.39 4.58
CA SER A 199 4.04 22.09 5.18
C SER A 199 5.07 21.86 4.08
N SER A 200 6.22 22.55 4.12
CA SER A 200 7.28 22.36 3.12
C SER A 200 8.15 21.14 3.41
N GLY A 201 8.34 20.79 4.68
CA GLY A 201 9.04 19.59 5.13
C GLY A 201 8.07 18.53 5.67
N ASP A 202 8.47 17.87 6.76
CA ASP A 202 7.70 16.79 7.36
C ASP A 202 6.57 17.32 8.27
N PHE A 203 5.46 16.59 8.32
CA PHE A 203 4.34 16.84 9.21
C PHE A 203 4.12 15.61 10.08
N ASP A 204 4.49 15.71 11.36
CA ASP A 204 4.52 14.59 12.28
C ASP A 204 3.29 14.60 13.20
N LEU A 205 2.40 13.62 13.03
CA LEU A 205 1.27 13.31 13.90
C LEU A 205 1.45 11.93 14.57
N SER A 206 2.69 11.46 14.68
CA SER A 206 2.97 10.16 15.29
C SER A 206 2.44 10.11 16.72
N ARG A 207 1.82 9.00 17.12
CA ARG A 207 1.21 8.82 18.45
C ARG A 207 0.10 9.83 18.80
N ALA A 208 -0.36 10.66 17.85
CA ALA A 208 -1.46 11.58 18.08
C ALA A 208 -2.76 10.82 18.39
N THR A 209 -3.57 11.36 19.31
CA THR A 209 -4.81 10.73 19.76
C THR A 209 -6.00 11.64 19.53
N PHE A 210 -7.03 11.14 18.83
CA PHE A 210 -8.28 11.85 18.53
C PHE A 210 -9.47 11.10 19.14
N THR A 211 -10.08 11.64 20.20
CA THR A 211 -10.98 10.85 21.07
C THR A 211 -12.49 11.07 20.87
N ALA A 212 -12.99 12.30 20.63
CA ALA A 212 -14.43 12.57 20.81
C ALA A 212 -15.18 13.13 19.61
N ALA A 213 -14.52 13.81 18.68
CA ALA A 213 -15.17 14.42 17.51
C ALA A 213 -14.55 13.88 16.21
N ALA A 214 -15.34 13.80 15.13
CA ALA A 214 -14.88 13.39 13.81
C ALA A 214 -13.84 14.39 13.29
N PRO A 215 -12.54 14.06 13.32
CA PRO A 215 -11.52 15.01 12.94
C PRO A 215 -11.58 15.23 11.43
N ARG A 216 -11.26 16.46 11.02
CA ARG A 216 -11.13 16.81 9.61
C ARG A 216 -9.67 17.15 9.36
N LEU A 217 -8.96 16.20 8.76
CA LEU A 217 -7.57 16.37 8.36
C LEU A 217 -7.53 16.67 6.88
N GLY A 218 -7.64 17.94 6.53
CA GLY A 218 -7.28 18.42 5.20
C GLY A 218 -8.32 19.34 4.53
N PRO A 219 -7.90 19.99 3.43
CA PRO A 219 -6.71 19.64 2.64
C PRO A 219 -5.37 19.96 3.34
N LEU A 220 -4.47 18.98 3.41
CA LEU A 220 -3.12 19.11 3.98
C LEU A 220 -2.10 18.76 2.91
N LEU A 221 -1.25 19.72 2.52
CA LEU A 221 -0.19 19.51 1.55
C LEU A 221 1.16 19.56 2.26
N CYS A 222 1.91 18.47 2.14
CA CYS A 222 3.20 18.24 2.76
C CYS A 222 4.24 18.06 1.65
N GLY A 223 5.35 18.79 1.70
CA GLY A 223 6.47 18.60 0.77
C GLY A 223 7.30 17.37 1.09
N GLY A 224 7.39 17.00 2.37
CA GLY A 224 8.08 15.81 2.86
C GLY A 224 7.12 14.66 3.17
N THR A 225 7.28 14.09 4.37
CA THR A 225 6.53 12.95 4.87
C THR A 225 5.42 13.39 5.81
N LEU A 226 4.19 12.91 5.60
CA LEU A 226 3.11 12.96 6.57
C LEU A 226 3.18 11.68 7.42
N ILE A 227 3.53 11.82 8.69
CA ILE A 227 3.74 10.70 9.62
C ILE A 227 2.52 10.55 10.52
N LEU A 228 1.81 9.43 10.41
CA LEU A 228 0.64 9.07 11.23
C LEU A 228 0.91 7.83 12.08
N ASP A 229 2.17 7.44 12.21
CA ASP A 229 2.58 6.22 12.89
C ASP A 229 2.09 6.20 14.33
N TYR A 230 1.49 5.09 14.77
CA TYR A 230 0.89 4.93 16.11
C TYR A 230 -0.24 5.92 16.45
N ALA A 231 -0.70 6.74 15.50
CA ALA A 231 -1.84 7.62 15.76
C ALA A 231 -3.13 6.79 15.97
N SER A 232 -4.07 7.33 16.76
CA SER A 232 -5.33 6.66 17.05
C SER A 232 -6.54 7.55 16.77
N PHE A 233 -7.47 7.02 16.00
CA PHE A 233 -8.73 7.69 15.62
C PHE A 233 -9.91 6.93 16.20
N ALA A 234 -10.49 7.46 17.30
CA ALA A 234 -11.67 6.86 17.94
C ALA A 234 -12.97 7.11 17.16
N MET A 235 -13.00 8.18 16.35
CA MET A 235 -14.16 8.65 15.62
C MET A 235 -13.92 8.64 14.11
N PRO A 236 -14.97 8.68 13.27
CA PRO A 236 -14.80 8.69 11.82
C PRO A 236 -13.92 9.85 11.34
N VAL A 237 -12.97 9.56 10.46
CA VAL A 237 -12.03 10.56 9.95
C VAL A 237 -12.01 10.59 8.42
N THR A 238 -11.97 11.82 7.88
CA THR A 238 -11.62 12.05 6.48
C THR A 238 -10.26 12.72 6.43
N ILE A 239 -9.32 12.09 5.74
CA ILE A 239 -7.98 12.61 5.50
C ILE A 239 -7.88 12.99 4.02
N GLU A 240 -7.75 14.28 3.73
CA GLU A 240 -7.46 14.85 2.41
C GLU A 240 -6.03 15.36 2.42
N ALA A 241 -5.09 14.57 1.88
CA ALA A 241 -3.67 14.89 1.98
C ALA A 241 -2.90 14.68 0.67
N GLY A 242 -1.90 15.52 0.43
CA GLY A 242 -0.86 15.32 -0.57
C GLY A 242 0.51 15.36 0.09
N ALA A 243 1.34 14.36 -0.13
CA ALA A 243 2.68 14.27 0.46
C ALA A 243 3.61 13.45 -0.42
N GLU A 244 4.93 13.57 -0.29
CA GLU A 244 5.87 12.68 -0.99
C GLU A 244 5.74 11.23 -0.47
N ARG A 245 5.57 11.11 0.85
CA ARG A 245 5.35 9.86 1.56
C ARG A 245 4.32 10.04 2.66
N ILE A 246 3.49 9.02 2.89
CA ILE A 246 2.55 8.96 4.01
C ILE A 246 2.80 7.65 4.73
N THR A 247 3.14 7.71 6.01
CA THR A 247 3.33 6.52 6.84
C THR A 247 2.21 6.41 7.86
N CYS A 248 1.64 5.23 7.96
CA CYS A 248 0.58 4.90 8.90
C CYS A 248 0.96 3.63 9.67
N GLU A 249 2.23 3.52 10.08
CA GLU A 249 2.72 2.31 10.76
C GLU A 249 2.00 2.16 12.09
N ARG A 250 1.32 1.02 12.31
CA ARG A 250 0.56 0.76 13.55
C ARG A 250 -0.48 1.84 13.90
N THR A 251 -0.92 2.63 12.92
CA THR A 251 -2.05 3.54 13.10
C THR A 251 -3.30 2.74 13.39
N ARG A 252 -4.12 3.23 14.31
CA ARG A 252 -5.35 2.58 14.76
C ARG A 252 -6.56 3.38 14.33
N TRP A 253 -7.44 2.75 13.56
CA TRP A 253 -8.74 3.30 13.22
C TRP A 253 -9.82 2.49 13.94
N ASP A 254 -10.34 3.06 15.03
CA ASP A 254 -11.45 2.49 15.79
C ASP A 254 -12.82 2.80 15.17
N SER A 255 -12.83 3.64 14.13
CA SER A 255 -14.01 4.01 13.35
C SER A 255 -13.70 4.05 11.85
N THR A 256 -14.71 4.35 11.03
CA THR A 256 -14.54 4.39 9.57
C THR A 256 -13.58 5.50 9.15
N ALA A 257 -12.66 5.22 8.24
CA ALA A 257 -11.73 6.21 7.72
C ALA A 257 -11.77 6.30 6.20
N THR A 258 -11.74 7.53 5.67
CA THR A 258 -11.59 7.79 4.24
C THR A 258 -10.33 8.59 4.01
N LEU A 259 -9.34 7.97 3.37
CA LEU A 259 -8.08 8.61 2.99
C LEU A 259 -8.13 8.95 1.51
N ARG A 260 -8.28 10.24 1.19
CA ARG A 260 -8.19 10.80 -0.16
C ARG A 260 -6.79 11.37 -0.33
N LEU A 261 -5.92 10.61 -0.98
CA LEU A 261 -4.48 10.87 -0.99
C LEU A 261 -3.98 11.21 -2.39
N ARG A 262 -2.90 12.00 -2.46
CA ARG A 262 -2.34 12.50 -3.72
C ARG A 262 -0.83 12.49 -3.72
N HIS A 263 -0.25 12.16 -4.87
CA HIS A 263 1.19 12.28 -5.13
C HIS A 263 2.09 11.56 -4.10
N ALA A 264 1.56 10.52 -3.45
CA ALA A 264 2.16 9.93 -2.26
C ALA A 264 2.54 8.47 -2.47
N THR A 265 3.60 8.07 -1.76
CA THR A 265 3.86 6.67 -1.42
C THR A 265 3.27 6.37 -0.05
N LEU A 266 2.29 5.46 0.03
CA LEU A 266 1.58 5.11 1.26
C LEU A 266 2.15 3.82 1.86
N ASP A 267 2.50 3.86 3.14
CA ASP A 267 2.87 2.70 3.95
C ASP A 267 1.82 2.47 5.04
N LEU A 268 1.19 1.30 5.04
CA LEU A 268 0.18 0.88 6.02
C LEU A 268 0.70 -0.23 6.94
N ALA A 269 2.01 -0.45 7.01
CA ALA A 269 2.56 -1.57 7.78
C ALA A 269 1.99 -1.66 9.21
N ASP A 270 1.51 -2.85 9.57
CA ASP A 270 1.03 -3.22 10.89
C ASP A 270 -0.14 -2.36 11.41
N ALA A 271 -0.83 -1.65 10.52
CA ALA A 271 -1.93 -0.77 10.86
C ALA A 271 -3.23 -1.55 11.20
N VAL A 272 -3.99 -1.04 12.18
CA VAL A 272 -5.10 -1.76 12.83
C VAL A 272 -6.44 -1.15 12.41
N LEU A 273 -7.16 -1.86 11.56
CA LEU A 273 -8.49 -1.49 11.05
C LEU A 273 -9.57 -2.24 11.83
N THR A 274 -10.30 -1.58 12.75
CA THR A 274 -11.45 -2.23 13.41
C THR A 274 -12.76 -1.98 12.66
N GLN A 275 -12.78 -1.00 11.76
CA GLN A 275 -13.89 -0.60 10.90
C GLN A 275 -13.42 -0.42 9.46
N PRO A 276 -14.34 -0.33 8.47
CA PRO A 276 -14.00 -0.09 7.07
C PRO A 276 -13.12 1.15 6.85
N VAL A 277 -12.02 0.96 6.14
CA VAL A 277 -11.10 2.01 5.72
C VAL A 277 -10.96 2.02 4.19
N SER A 278 -11.15 3.20 3.61
CA SER A 278 -11.09 3.43 2.17
C SER A 278 -9.89 4.31 1.83
N VAL A 279 -8.99 3.81 0.98
CA VAL A 279 -7.86 4.55 0.43
C VAL A 279 -8.13 4.88 -1.02
N ILE A 280 -8.20 6.16 -1.37
CA ILE A 280 -8.62 6.63 -2.69
C ILE A 280 -7.55 7.57 -3.22
N ALA A 281 -6.99 7.25 -4.39
CA ALA A 281 -6.16 8.21 -5.11
C ALA A 281 -7.03 9.35 -5.65
N HIS A 282 -6.68 10.59 -5.34
CA HIS A 282 -7.46 11.75 -5.74
C HIS A 282 -6.70 12.56 -6.82
N PRO A 283 -7.02 12.45 -8.12
CA PRO A 283 -6.17 13.05 -9.16
C PRO A 283 -6.33 14.58 -9.30
N VAL A 284 -7.42 15.17 -8.78
CA VAL A 284 -7.74 16.60 -8.94
C VAL A 284 -7.28 17.40 -7.72
N PRO A 285 -6.81 18.65 -7.89
CA PRO A 285 -6.67 19.65 -6.83
C PRO A 285 -7.77 19.59 -5.79
N PHE A 286 -7.43 19.71 -4.50
CA PHE A 286 -8.43 19.90 -3.45
C PHE A 286 -8.95 21.35 -3.53
N SER A 287 -9.69 21.68 -4.59
CA SER A 287 -10.18 23.04 -4.85
C SER A 287 -11.32 23.38 -3.88
N ARG A 288 -10.95 23.82 -2.67
CA ARG A 288 -11.87 24.49 -1.74
C ARG A 288 -11.69 26.02 -1.74
N SER A 289 -10.51 26.52 -2.09
CA SER A 289 -10.22 27.95 -2.24
C SER A 289 -9.00 28.20 -3.16
N ASP A 290 -8.81 29.46 -3.60
CA ASP A 290 -7.62 29.90 -4.34
C ASP A 290 -6.36 30.01 -3.46
N ARG A 291 -6.47 29.77 -2.13
CA ARG A 291 -5.37 29.93 -1.16
C ARG A 291 -4.40 28.74 -1.17
N LEU A 292 -4.90 27.55 -1.51
CA LEU A 292 -4.10 26.33 -1.68
C LEU A 292 -3.44 26.30 -3.07
N ASN A 293 -2.25 26.89 -3.18
CA ASN A 293 -1.47 26.81 -4.40
C ASN A 293 -0.54 25.59 -4.40
N GLU A 294 -0.97 24.50 -5.05
CA GLU A 294 -0.19 23.26 -5.21
C GLU A 294 1.11 23.45 -6.02
N SER A 295 1.26 24.54 -6.80
CA SER A 295 2.45 24.74 -7.65
C SER A 295 3.76 24.98 -6.88
N GLY A 296 3.66 25.33 -5.59
CA GLY A 296 4.81 25.50 -4.71
C GLY A 296 5.44 24.17 -4.25
N VAL A 297 4.70 23.07 -4.31
CA VAL A 297 5.16 21.75 -3.84
C VAL A 297 5.47 20.87 -5.03
N ARG A 298 6.66 20.28 -5.05
CA ARG A 298 7.09 19.35 -6.11
C ARG A 298 7.19 17.93 -5.55
N TRP A 299 6.22 17.11 -5.89
CA TRP A 299 6.25 15.68 -5.59
C TRP A 299 6.90 14.88 -6.72
N SER A 300 7.61 13.81 -6.38
CA SER A 300 8.20 12.91 -7.38
C SER A 300 7.15 12.01 -8.02
N GLN A 301 6.06 11.71 -7.29
CA GLN A 301 5.00 10.81 -7.72
C GLN A 301 3.89 11.55 -8.45
N ALA A 302 3.48 11.04 -9.61
CA ALA A 302 2.33 11.55 -10.33
C ALA A 302 0.98 11.07 -9.74
N GLY A 303 0.99 10.00 -8.95
CA GLY A 303 -0.20 9.34 -8.40
C GLY A 303 0.02 8.79 -6.99
N LEU A 304 -0.88 7.90 -6.55
CA LEU A 304 -0.80 7.24 -5.26
C LEU A 304 -0.26 5.82 -5.43
N SER A 305 0.91 5.53 -4.87
CA SER A 305 1.47 4.18 -4.81
C SER A 305 1.41 3.64 -3.39
N VAL A 306 1.25 2.33 -3.23
CA VAL A 306 1.26 1.68 -1.91
C VAL A 306 2.47 0.79 -1.81
N GLU A 307 3.22 0.97 -0.73
CA GLU A 307 4.48 0.28 -0.49
C GLU A 307 4.30 -0.99 0.33
N SER A 308 3.48 -0.96 1.38
CA SER A 308 3.30 -2.12 2.24
C SER A 308 1.89 -2.24 2.82
N LEU A 309 1.41 -3.48 2.85
CA LEU A 309 0.25 -3.96 3.60
C LEU A 309 0.64 -5.03 4.63
N ARG A 310 1.92 -5.14 4.98
CA ARG A 310 2.41 -6.13 5.96
C ARG A 310 1.63 -5.98 7.26
N GLY A 311 1.13 -7.06 7.84
CA GLY A 311 0.44 -7.05 9.14
C GLY A 311 -0.98 -6.46 9.14
N VAL A 312 -1.45 -5.92 8.01
CA VAL A 312 -2.79 -5.32 7.90
C VAL A 312 -3.84 -6.40 7.69
N ASP A 313 -5.01 -6.26 8.34
CA ASP A 313 -6.20 -7.03 8.01
C ASP A 313 -6.94 -6.40 6.82
N CYS A 314 -6.82 -7.01 5.64
CA CYS A 314 -7.41 -6.49 4.42
C CYS A 314 -8.93 -6.71 4.32
N ALA A 315 -9.59 -7.38 5.27
CA ALA A 315 -11.04 -7.62 5.23
C ALA A 315 -11.87 -6.34 5.21
N MET A 316 -11.37 -5.29 5.87
CA MET A 316 -12.01 -3.98 5.98
C MET A 316 -11.33 -2.91 5.11
N LEU A 317 -10.40 -3.30 4.24
CA LEU A 317 -9.64 -2.37 3.41
C LEU A 317 -10.19 -2.35 1.98
N THR A 318 -10.57 -1.15 1.55
CA THR A 318 -10.90 -0.86 0.14
C THR A 318 -9.90 0.13 -0.41
N MET A 319 -9.37 -0.13 -1.60
CA MET A 319 -8.44 0.77 -2.27
C MET A 319 -8.95 1.11 -3.68
N SER A 320 -8.87 2.37 -4.07
CA SER A 320 -9.35 2.85 -5.36
C SER A 320 -8.29 3.67 -6.06
N ASP A 321 -8.08 3.38 -7.35
CA ASP A 321 -7.18 4.12 -8.22
C ASP A 321 -5.68 4.11 -7.79
N VAL A 322 -5.23 3.01 -7.17
CA VAL A 322 -3.90 2.88 -6.55
C VAL A 322 -2.87 2.08 -7.36
N ASP A 323 -1.61 2.51 -7.33
CA ASP A 323 -0.49 1.72 -7.87
C ASP A 323 0.05 0.74 -6.80
N LEU A 324 -0.04 -0.56 -7.09
CA LEU A 324 0.43 -1.67 -6.25
C LEU A 324 1.69 -2.34 -6.83
N THR A 325 2.36 -1.74 -7.81
CA THR A 325 3.51 -2.35 -8.51
C THR A 325 4.66 -2.72 -7.58
N SER A 326 4.91 -1.93 -6.53
CA SER A 326 5.92 -2.17 -5.50
C SER A 326 5.34 -2.58 -4.14
N CYS A 327 4.05 -2.90 -4.07
CA CYS A 327 3.37 -3.20 -2.82
C CYS A 327 3.80 -4.57 -2.25
N ARG A 328 4.20 -4.58 -0.98
CA ARG A 328 4.48 -5.79 -0.21
C ARG A 328 3.21 -6.28 0.49
N PHE A 329 2.81 -7.51 0.17
CA PHE A 329 1.67 -8.24 0.72
C PHE A 329 2.08 -9.31 1.75
N SER A 330 3.36 -9.64 1.86
CA SER A 330 3.86 -10.62 2.81
C SER A 330 3.48 -10.24 4.24
N GLY A 331 2.75 -11.11 4.93
CA GLY A 331 2.26 -10.85 6.28
C GLY A 331 0.90 -10.15 6.35
N ALA A 332 0.29 -9.77 5.22
CA ALA A 332 -1.09 -9.28 5.20
C ALA A 332 -2.07 -10.40 5.58
N LEU A 333 -3.14 -10.04 6.31
CA LEU A 333 -4.21 -10.94 6.74
C LEU A 333 -5.44 -10.73 5.85
N HIS A 334 -6.23 -11.79 5.64
CA HIS A 334 -7.44 -11.76 4.79
C HIS A 334 -7.26 -11.07 3.43
N LEU A 335 -6.10 -11.27 2.79
CA LEU A 335 -5.82 -10.69 1.48
C LEU A 335 -6.83 -11.12 0.40
N ASP A 336 -7.54 -12.23 0.61
CA ASP A 336 -8.65 -12.67 -0.23
C ASP A 336 -9.89 -11.78 -0.17
N GLN A 337 -9.98 -10.90 0.83
CA GLN A 337 -11.07 -9.94 1.02
C GLN A 337 -10.69 -8.50 0.63
N LEU A 338 -9.44 -8.26 0.21
CA LEU A 338 -8.99 -6.94 -0.26
C LEU A 338 -9.83 -6.48 -1.46
N ARG A 339 -10.50 -5.34 -1.32
CA ARG A 339 -11.29 -4.74 -2.40
C ARG A 339 -10.45 -3.71 -3.15
N LEU A 340 -10.36 -3.88 -4.47
CA LEU A 340 -9.72 -2.90 -5.35
C LEU A 340 -10.72 -2.42 -6.38
N ASP A 341 -10.98 -1.12 -6.39
CA ASP A 341 -11.89 -0.45 -7.31
C ASP A 341 -11.13 0.52 -8.23
N GLY A 342 -11.74 0.93 -9.33
CA GLY A 342 -11.14 1.87 -10.28
C GLY A 342 -9.89 1.32 -10.99
N HIS A 343 -8.90 2.18 -11.21
CA HIS A 343 -7.65 1.88 -11.91
C HIS A 343 -6.53 1.50 -10.95
N TRP A 344 -6.30 0.20 -10.80
CA TRP A 344 -5.16 -0.32 -10.03
C TRP A 344 -4.10 -0.97 -10.93
N ALA A 345 -2.84 -0.93 -10.51
CA ALA A 345 -1.71 -1.48 -11.26
C ALA A 345 -0.87 -2.47 -10.45
N PHE A 346 -0.46 -3.57 -11.06
CA PHE A 346 0.56 -4.49 -10.53
C PHE A 346 1.77 -4.49 -11.46
N ALA A 347 2.94 -4.87 -10.93
CA ALA A 347 4.11 -5.06 -11.75
C ALA A 347 3.88 -6.15 -12.81
N GLY A 348 4.43 -5.96 -14.00
CA GLY A 348 4.40 -6.96 -15.07
C GLY A 348 5.68 -7.79 -15.10
N THR A 349 5.61 -9.02 -15.63
CA THR A 349 6.83 -9.77 -15.94
C THR A 349 7.76 -9.00 -16.90
N PRO A 350 9.09 -9.19 -16.82
CA PRO A 350 10.03 -8.50 -17.70
C PRO A 350 9.77 -8.80 -19.17
N GLN A 351 9.69 -7.74 -19.99
CA GLN A 351 9.44 -7.87 -21.42
C GLN A 351 10.74 -8.20 -22.19
N GLY A 352 10.58 -8.66 -23.44
CA GLY A 352 11.68 -8.92 -24.37
C GLY A 352 12.07 -10.39 -24.56
N ARG A 353 12.78 -10.69 -25.66
CA ARG A 353 13.35 -12.01 -25.96
C ARG A 353 14.66 -12.17 -25.19
N ARG A 354 14.78 -13.23 -24.41
CA ARG A 354 15.93 -13.51 -23.54
C ARG A 354 16.59 -14.81 -23.95
N TRP A 355 17.85 -14.97 -23.54
CA TRP A 355 18.63 -16.16 -23.82
C TRP A 355 18.99 -16.85 -22.51
N HIS A 356 18.71 -18.15 -22.43
CA HIS A 356 19.14 -18.98 -21.31
C HIS A 356 19.57 -20.34 -21.85
N ARG A 357 20.79 -20.78 -21.50
CA ARG A 357 21.42 -22.01 -22.02
C ARG A 357 21.37 -22.12 -23.55
N GLY A 358 21.63 -21.03 -24.26
CA GLY A 358 21.65 -21.00 -25.73
C GLY A 358 20.30 -21.06 -26.43
N LEU A 359 19.17 -21.07 -25.70
CA LEU A 359 17.83 -21.07 -26.27
C LEU A 359 17.13 -19.73 -26.03
N PRO A 360 16.48 -19.16 -27.05
CA PRO A 360 15.66 -17.97 -26.87
C PRO A 360 14.35 -18.32 -26.16
N PHE A 361 14.05 -17.61 -25.08
CA PHE A 361 12.78 -17.72 -24.36
C PHE A 361 12.19 -16.33 -24.10
N ARG A 362 10.90 -16.29 -23.74
CA ARG A 362 10.18 -15.08 -23.34
C ARG A 362 9.38 -15.38 -22.08
N TRP A 363 9.35 -14.44 -21.14
CA TRP A 363 8.43 -14.55 -20.01
C TRP A 363 6.99 -14.47 -20.49
N THR A 364 6.13 -15.23 -19.84
CA THR A 364 4.69 -15.11 -19.99
C THR A 364 4.28 -13.75 -19.46
N ARG A 365 3.71 -12.87 -20.30
CA ARG A 365 3.10 -11.63 -19.83
C ARG A 365 1.99 -11.95 -18.83
N ARG A 366 2.12 -11.43 -17.61
CA ARG A 366 1.16 -11.50 -16.51
C ARG A 366 1.50 -10.46 -15.44
N GLN A 367 0.55 -10.22 -14.55
CA GLN A 367 0.76 -9.51 -13.29
C GLN A 367 1.62 -10.32 -12.31
N VAL A 368 2.43 -9.62 -11.52
CA VAL A 368 3.39 -10.17 -10.56
C VAL A 368 3.41 -9.32 -9.30
N ILE A 369 3.49 -9.99 -8.15
CA ILE A 369 3.69 -9.35 -6.84
C ILE A 369 5.16 -8.99 -6.60
N GLU A 370 5.41 -7.96 -5.79
CA GLU A 370 6.76 -7.46 -5.50
C GLU A 370 7.68 -8.56 -4.92
N GLU A 371 7.15 -9.47 -4.12
CA GLU A 371 7.95 -10.51 -3.48
C GLU A 371 8.43 -11.58 -4.47
N GLU A 372 7.66 -11.86 -5.52
CA GLU A 372 8.16 -12.71 -6.60
C GLU A 372 9.29 -11.99 -7.36
N ARG A 373 9.14 -10.69 -7.63
CA ARG A 373 10.17 -9.90 -8.29
C ARG A 373 11.47 -10.00 -7.50
N GLN A 374 11.44 -9.76 -6.19
CA GLN A 374 12.58 -9.87 -5.29
C GLN A 374 13.14 -11.30 -5.27
N TRP A 375 12.29 -12.32 -5.15
CA TRP A 375 12.70 -13.73 -5.19
C TRP A 375 13.40 -14.15 -6.49
N ARG A 376 12.99 -13.58 -7.63
CA ARG A 376 13.64 -13.82 -8.92
C ARG A 376 14.92 -13.02 -9.12
N ALA A 377 15.05 -11.88 -8.44
CA ALA A 377 16.23 -11.04 -8.45
C ALA A 377 17.35 -11.54 -7.52
N LEU A 378 17.05 -12.44 -6.58
CA LEU A 378 18.00 -12.98 -5.59
C LEU A 378 19.38 -13.37 -6.19
N PRO A 379 20.48 -13.08 -5.45
CA PRO A 379 21.83 -13.55 -5.79
C PRO A 379 21.88 -15.08 -5.95
N GLY A 380 22.83 -15.59 -6.75
CA GLY A 380 23.01 -17.04 -6.97
C GLY A 380 22.15 -17.67 -8.07
N ARG A 381 21.25 -16.91 -8.70
CA ARG A 381 20.52 -17.34 -9.91
C ARG A 381 21.26 -16.98 -11.19
N PRO A 382 21.03 -17.73 -12.30
CA PRO A 382 21.64 -17.40 -13.59
C PRO A 382 21.26 -15.99 -14.04
N ALA A 383 22.25 -15.16 -14.40
CA ALA A 383 22.05 -13.75 -14.77
C ALA A 383 21.01 -13.54 -15.89
N GLY A 384 20.88 -14.48 -16.82
CA GLY A 384 19.86 -14.43 -17.88
C GLY A 384 18.41 -14.52 -17.38
N LEU A 385 18.19 -15.16 -16.22
CA LEU A 385 16.89 -15.28 -15.57
C LEU A 385 16.59 -14.09 -14.63
N CYS A 386 17.59 -13.51 -13.97
CA CYS A 386 17.42 -12.37 -13.05
C CYS A 386 17.24 -11.04 -13.78
N ARG A 387 17.90 -10.86 -14.93
CA ARG A 387 17.91 -9.58 -15.65
C ARG A 387 16.47 -9.08 -15.85
N GLY A 388 16.22 -7.80 -15.56
CA GLY A 388 14.91 -7.16 -15.76
C GLY A 388 13.87 -7.38 -14.65
N TRP A 389 14.18 -8.18 -13.62
CA TRP A 389 13.40 -8.26 -12.38
C TRP A 389 13.79 -7.17 -11.37
N GLY A 390 14.49 -6.12 -11.81
CA GLY A 390 14.95 -5.05 -10.93
C GLY A 390 16.15 -5.43 -10.06
N ILE A 391 16.40 -4.61 -9.05
CA ILE A 391 17.48 -4.78 -8.08
C ILE A 391 16.99 -5.72 -6.96
N PRO A 392 17.80 -6.72 -6.54
CA PRO A 392 17.48 -7.57 -5.40
C PRO A 392 17.43 -6.78 -4.10
N CYS A 393 16.71 -7.32 -3.11
CA CYS A 393 16.78 -6.82 -1.73
C CYS A 393 18.20 -6.99 -1.17
N GLU A 394 18.56 -6.13 -0.21
CA GLU A 394 19.88 -6.19 0.46
C GLU A 394 20.03 -7.47 1.28
N ASN A 395 18.96 -7.91 1.96
CA ASN A 395 18.93 -9.13 2.76
C ASN A 395 18.08 -10.22 2.11
N GLU A 396 18.67 -11.37 1.81
CA GLU A 396 17.93 -12.51 1.23
C GLU A 396 16.86 -13.08 2.18
N HIS A 397 17.04 -12.90 3.50
CA HIS A 397 16.11 -13.36 4.53
C HIS A 397 14.77 -12.62 4.52
N ASP A 398 14.73 -11.42 3.94
CA ASP A 398 13.50 -10.62 3.84
C ASP A 398 12.58 -11.14 2.72
N VAL A 399 13.10 -11.97 1.82
CA VAL A 399 12.31 -12.55 0.74
C VAL A 399 11.50 -13.74 1.26
N PRO A 400 10.16 -13.71 1.17
CA PRO A 400 9.34 -14.82 1.63
C PRO A 400 9.60 -16.08 0.80
N GLY A 401 9.53 -17.22 1.47
CA GLY A 401 9.67 -18.52 0.83
C GLY A 401 8.57 -18.79 -0.20
N LEU A 402 8.83 -19.74 -1.10
CA LEU A 402 7.89 -20.16 -2.16
C LEU A 402 6.51 -20.60 -1.65
N ALA A 403 6.45 -21.19 -0.44
CA ALA A 403 5.19 -21.57 0.19
C ALA A 403 4.32 -20.34 0.49
N THR A 404 4.92 -19.29 1.06
CA THR A 404 4.26 -18.02 1.35
C THR A 404 3.83 -17.32 0.06
N LEU A 405 4.70 -17.24 -0.95
CA LEU A 405 4.32 -16.68 -2.27
C LEU A 405 3.12 -17.42 -2.88
N THR A 406 3.05 -18.74 -2.73
CA THR A 406 1.92 -19.55 -3.20
C THR A 406 0.62 -19.16 -2.50
N ILE A 407 0.67 -18.85 -1.19
CA ILE A 407 -0.50 -18.44 -0.41
C ILE A 407 -0.95 -17.03 -0.83
N ILE A 408 -0.02 -16.08 -0.96
CA ILE A 408 -0.31 -14.71 -1.41
C ILE A 408 -1.01 -14.73 -2.78
N TYR A 409 -0.45 -15.45 -3.76
CA TYR A 409 -1.06 -15.61 -5.07
C TYR A 409 -2.45 -16.23 -5.01
N ARG A 410 -2.66 -17.23 -4.14
CA ARG A 410 -3.96 -17.88 -3.98
C ARG A 410 -5.01 -16.94 -3.40
N GLN A 411 -4.64 -16.15 -2.38
CA GLN A 411 -5.54 -15.19 -1.75
C GLN A 411 -5.90 -14.06 -2.73
N LEU A 412 -4.91 -13.47 -3.42
CA LEU A 412 -5.17 -12.47 -4.46
C LEU A 412 -6.06 -13.04 -5.57
N ARG A 413 -5.78 -14.25 -6.06
CA ARG A 413 -6.65 -14.94 -7.03
C ARG A 413 -8.09 -15.05 -6.53
N LYS A 414 -8.29 -15.52 -5.29
CA LYS A 414 -9.63 -15.68 -4.70
C LYS A 414 -10.36 -14.34 -4.63
N SER A 415 -9.68 -13.26 -4.21
CA SER A 415 -10.29 -11.92 -4.20
C SER A 415 -10.80 -11.48 -5.58
N ARG A 416 -10.06 -11.82 -6.65
CA ARG A 416 -10.43 -11.49 -8.03
C ARG A 416 -11.59 -12.35 -8.53
N GLU A 417 -11.58 -13.65 -8.22
CA GLU A 417 -12.68 -14.56 -8.54
C GLU A 417 -13.99 -14.10 -7.87
N ASP A 418 -13.92 -13.71 -6.60
CA ASP A 418 -15.06 -13.17 -5.84
C ASP A 418 -15.57 -11.84 -6.43
N ALA A 419 -14.66 -11.01 -6.96
CA ALA A 419 -14.98 -9.77 -7.69
C ALA A 419 -15.45 -9.99 -9.15
N LYS A 420 -15.51 -11.25 -9.63
CA LYS A 420 -15.80 -11.62 -11.04
C LYS A 420 -14.78 -11.11 -12.06
N ASP A 421 -13.57 -10.75 -11.62
CA ASP A 421 -12.43 -10.42 -12.49
C ASP A 421 -11.68 -11.70 -12.89
N GLU A 422 -12.27 -12.43 -13.83
CA GLU A 422 -11.69 -13.67 -14.39
C GLU A 422 -10.33 -13.44 -15.10
N PRO A 423 -10.10 -12.32 -15.83
CA PRO A 423 -8.80 -12.02 -16.42
C PRO A 423 -7.69 -11.84 -15.37
N GLY A 424 -7.92 -11.03 -14.35
CA GLY A 424 -6.95 -10.80 -13.27
C GLY A 424 -6.69 -12.07 -12.46
N ALA A 425 -7.74 -12.84 -12.13
CA ALA A 425 -7.62 -14.13 -11.45
C ALA A 425 -6.71 -15.13 -12.20
N ALA A 426 -6.77 -15.14 -13.53
CA ALA A 426 -5.95 -16.05 -14.34
C ALA A 426 -4.45 -15.76 -14.26
N ASP A 427 -4.06 -14.49 -14.14
CA ASP A 427 -2.65 -14.10 -13.98
C ASP A 427 -2.10 -14.56 -12.63
N PHE A 428 -2.86 -14.34 -11.55
CA PHE A 428 -2.50 -14.82 -10.21
C PHE A 428 -2.54 -16.35 -10.10
N TYR A 429 -3.44 -17.04 -10.82
CA TYR A 429 -3.44 -18.50 -10.94
C TYR A 429 -2.15 -19.02 -11.58
N TYR A 430 -1.69 -18.39 -12.67
CA TYR A 430 -0.41 -18.73 -13.29
C TYR A 430 0.73 -18.47 -12.28
N GLY A 431 0.63 -17.38 -11.49
CA GLY A 431 1.43 -17.06 -10.29
C GLY A 431 1.64 -18.25 -9.39
N GLU A 432 0.52 -18.68 -8.82
CA GLU A 432 0.40 -19.79 -7.88
C GLU A 432 1.04 -21.07 -8.42
N MET A 433 0.69 -21.47 -9.66
CA MET A 433 1.18 -22.71 -10.25
C MET A 433 2.69 -22.69 -10.52
N GLU A 434 3.25 -21.53 -10.87
CA GLU A 434 4.70 -21.40 -11.05
C GLU A 434 5.45 -21.54 -9.72
N MET A 435 4.96 -20.92 -8.64
CA MET A 435 5.56 -21.07 -7.31
C MET A 435 5.50 -22.53 -6.83
N ARG A 436 4.36 -23.21 -7.04
CA ARG A 436 4.21 -24.64 -6.74
C ARG A 436 5.20 -25.51 -7.50
N ARG A 437 5.40 -25.26 -8.80
CA ARG A 437 6.36 -26.00 -9.63
C ARG A 437 7.79 -25.88 -9.11
N HIS A 438 8.17 -24.72 -8.60
CA HIS A 438 9.50 -24.47 -8.03
C HIS A 438 9.64 -24.90 -6.57
N SER A 439 8.54 -25.14 -5.86
CA SER A 439 8.56 -25.51 -4.45
C SER A 439 9.17 -26.90 -4.21
N PHE A 440 10.03 -27.03 -3.19
CA PHE A 440 10.70 -28.28 -2.85
C PHE A 440 9.89 -29.21 -1.91
N GLY A 441 8.73 -28.75 -1.41
CA GLY A 441 7.92 -29.50 -0.44
C GLY A 441 7.09 -30.65 -1.03
N TRP A 442 6.86 -30.67 -2.35
CA TRP A 442 5.96 -31.63 -3.01
C TRP A 442 6.71 -32.87 -3.53
N ARG A 443 6.01 -34.01 -3.62
CA ARG A 443 6.58 -35.27 -4.14
C ARG A 443 7.06 -35.05 -5.58
N ARG A 444 8.13 -35.73 -6.00
CA ARG A 444 8.71 -35.57 -7.36
C ARG A 444 7.67 -35.76 -8.48
N ALA A 445 6.68 -36.64 -8.26
CA ALA A 445 5.60 -36.91 -9.21
C ALA A 445 4.71 -35.68 -9.48
N GLU A 446 4.36 -34.92 -8.44
CA GLU A 446 3.49 -33.74 -8.57
C GLU A 446 4.22 -32.61 -9.31
N ARG A 447 5.52 -32.44 -9.07
CA ARG A 447 6.35 -31.49 -9.83
C ARG A 447 6.47 -31.88 -11.29
N TRP A 448 6.58 -33.17 -11.59
CA TRP A 448 6.59 -33.65 -12.96
C TRP A 448 5.24 -33.40 -13.64
N LEU A 449 4.12 -33.66 -12.95
CA LEU A 449 2.78 -33.40 -13.44
C LEU A 449 2.55 -31.90 -13.71
N LEU A 450 2.95 -31.01 -12.80
CA LEU A 450 2.87 -29.55 -13.01
C LEU A 450 3.76 -29.08 -14.16
N SER A 451 4.96 -29.67 -14.30
CA SER A 451 5.86 -29.38 -15.43
C SER A 451 5.25 -29.81 -16.76
N ALA A 452 4.63 -30.99 -16.83
CA ALA A 452 3.92 -31.48 -18.01
C ALA A 452 2.71 -30.59 -18.33
N TYR A 453 1.89 -30.24 -17.33
CA TYR A 453 0.73 -29.35 -17.50
C TYR A 453 1.13 -27.95 -17.98
N TRP A 454 2.23 -27.39 -17.46
CA TRP A 454 2.82 -26.15 -17.98
C TRP A 454 3.27 -26.28 -19.43
N LEU A 455 3.96 -27.38 -19.77
CA LEU A 455 4.53 -27.60 -21.09
C LEU A 455 3.44 -27.72 -22.16
N LEU A 456 2.39 -28.50 -21.86
CA LEU A 456 1.32 -28.86 -22.77
C LEU A 456 0.31 -27.72 -22.97
N SER A 457 -0.12 -27.06 -21.90
CA SER A 457 -1.23 -26.09 -21.98
C SER A 457 -0.97 -24.75 -21.27
N GLY A 458 0.21 -24.57 -20.67
CA GLY A 458 0.51 -23.38 -19.87
C GLY A 458 -0.43 -23.25 -18.68
N TYR A 459 -0.66 -24.36 -17.97
CA TYR A 459 -1.63 -24.48 -16.89
C TYR A 459 -3.08 -24.27 -17.34
N GLY A 460 -3.43 -24.76 -18.54
CA GLY A 460 -4.80 -24.66 -19.06
C GLY A 460 -5.21 -23.25 -19.50
N LEU A 461 -4.29 -22.28 -19.52
CA LEU A 461 -4.59 -20.89 -19.90
C LEU A 461 -4.20 -20.55 -21.35
N ARG A 462 -3.50 -21.45 -22.07
CA ARG A 462 -2.97 -21.19 -23.42
C ARG A 462 -3.37 -22.25 -24.43
N ALA A 463 -4.48 -22.00 -25.13
CA ALA A 463 -4.97 -22.86 -26.20
C ALA A 463 -3.93 -23.09 -27.31
N SER A 464 -3.13 -22.06 -27.66
CA SER A 464 -2.13 -22.18 -28.72
C SER A 464 -1.04 -23.21 -28.42
N ARG A 465 -0.66 -23.42 -27.16
CA ARG A 465 0.30 -24.46 -26.78
C ARG A 465 -0.32 -25.84 -26.94
N ALA A 466 -1.55 -26.01 -26.46
CA ALA A 466 -2.27 -27.28 -26.55
C ALA A 466 -2.55 -27.67 -28.01
N LEU A 467 -2.99 -26.74 -28.84
CA LEU A 467 -3.19 -26.94 -30.28
C LEU A 467 -1.86 -27.22 -31.01
N GLY A 468 -0.77 -26.54 -30.64
CA GLY A 468 0.54 -26.83 -31.20
C GLY A 468 1.01 -28.25 -30.89
N TRP A 469 0.85 -28.69 -29.64
CA TRP A 469 1.13 -30.08 -29.25
C TRP A 469 0.20 -31.08 -29.94
N LEU A 470 -1.07 -30.74 -30.14
CA LEU A 470 -2.01 -31.58 -30.88
C LEU A 470 -1.54 -31.77 -32.33
N ILE A 471 -1.16 -30.69 -33.01
CA ILE A 471 -0.63 -30.76 -34.38
C ILE A 471 0.65 -31.60 -34.44
N ILE A 472 1.58 -31.41 -33.49
CA ILE A 472 2.81 -32.21 -33.43
C ILE A 472 2.49 -33.68 -33.18
N ALA A 473 1.60 -33.99 -32.24
CA ALA A 473 1.17 -35.36 -31.94
C ALA A 473 0.56 -36.01 -33.18
N MET A 474 -0.38 -35.34 -33.85
CA MET A 474 -0.99 -35.83 -35.09
C MET A 474 0.04 -36.07 -36.20
N LEU A 475 1.02 -35.16 -36.39
CA LEU A 475 2.10 -35.35 -37.36
C LEU A 475 2.97 -36.56 -37.02
N VAL A 476 3.31 -36.76 -35.74
CA VAL A 476 4.06 -37.93 -35.28
C VAL A 476 3.24 -39.21 -35.51
N THR A 477 1.96 -39.21 -35.17
CA THR A 477 1.04 -40.33 -35.43
C THR A 477 1.00 -40.67 -36.91
N VAL A 478 0.83 -39.68 -37.80
CA VAL A 478 0.85 -39.89 -39.26
C VAL A 478 2.16 -40.50 -39.74
N VAL A 479 3.31 -39.99 -39.28
CA VAL A 479 4.63 -40.52 -39.65
C VAL A 479 4.82 -41.96 -39.17
N LEU A 480 4.44 -42.26 -37.93
CA LEU A 480 4.51 -43.62 -37.37
C LEU A 480 3.54 -44.58 -38.09
N MET A 481 2.34 -44.10 -38.44
CA MET A 481 1.33 -44.88 -39.13
C MET A 481 1.75 -45.20 -40.58
N MET A 482 2.39 -44.25 -41.27
CA MET A 482 3.01 -44.49 -42.57
C MET A 482 4.16 -45.51 -42.49
N GLY A 483 5.03 -45.36 -41.49
CA GLY A 483 6.21 -46.19 -41.30
C GLY A 483 5.91 -47.63 -40.89
N PHE A 484 4.96 -47.82 -39.97
CA PHE A 484 4.75 -49.10 -39.29
C PHE A 484 3.29 -49.54 -39.21
N GLY A 485 2.33 -48.61 -39.22
CA GLY A 485 0.95 -48.92 -38.85
C GLY A 485 0.02 -49.34 -39.98
N LEU A 486 0.25 -48.85 -41.20
CA LEU A 486 -0.50 -49.30 -42.39
C LEU A 486 0.14 -50.58 -42.98
N PRO A 487 -0.65 -51.61 -43.32
CA PRO A 487 -0.12 -52.83 -43.91
C PRO A 487 0.46 -52.58 -45.31
N GLN A 488 1.34 -53.48 -45.76
CA GLN A 488 1.98 -53.36 -47.07
C GLN A 488 0.98 -53.53 -48.23
N ASN A 489 0.02 -54.45 -48.05
CA ASN A 489 -1.13 -54.67 -48.94
C ASN A 489 -2.39 -54.70 -48.09
N SER A 490 -3.55 -54.33 -48.64
CA SER A 490 -4.83 -54.61 -47.96
C SER A 490 -4.96 -56.13 -47.78
N PRO A 491 -5.27 -56.64 -46.58
CA PRO A 491 -5.43 -58.08 -46.37
C PRO A 491 -6.53 -58.59 -47.30
N LYS A 492 -6.20 -59.63 -48.08
CA LYS A 492 -7.17 -60.25 -48.97
C LYS A 492 -8.14 -61.04 -48.10
N GLN A 493 -9.43 -60.84 -48.34
CA GLN A 493 -10.48 -61.70 -47.78
C GLN A 493 -10.76 -62.77 -48.81
N GLU A 494 -10.41 -64.01 -48.50
CA GLU A 494 -10.73 -65.15 -49.34
C GLU A 494 -11.94 -65.87 -48.74
N ALA A 495 -13.06 -65.84 -49.46
CA ALA A 495 -14.26 -66.56 -49.08
C ALA A 495 -14.21 -67.95 -49.72
N THR A 496 -13.85 -68.96 -48.93
CA THR A 496 -13.93 -70.35 -49.37
C THR A 496 -15.27 -70.92 -48.91
N GLY A 497 -15.93 -71.70 -49.76
CA GLY A 497 -17.23 -72.29 -49.43
C GLY A 497 -17.39 -73.65 -50.05
N THR A 498 -17.89 -74.61 -49.28
CA THR A 498 -18.25 -75.94 -49.77
C THR A 498 -19.72 -75.93 -50.19
N ALA A 499 -20.00 -76.13 -51.48
CA ALA A 499 -21.36 -76.23 -52.01
C ALA A 499 -21.79 -77.70 -52.16
N PRO A 500 -22.82 -78.18 -51.43
CA PRO A 500 -23.34 -79.53 -51.62
C PRO A 500 -24.18 -79.63 -52.91
N THR A 501 -24.01 -80.73 -53.65
CA THR A 501 -24.58 -80.97 -54.99
C THR A 501 -26.10 -81.12 -55.04
N SER A 502 -26.79 -81.26 -53.90
CA SER A 502 -28.23 -81.51 -53.83
C SER A 502 -29.09 -80.30 -53.42
N GLY A 503 -28.51 -79.09 -53.37
CA GLY A 503 -29.23 -77.90 -52.94
C GLY A 503 -29.40 -77.85 -51.42
N GLY A 504 -28.53 -77.12 -50.74
CA GLY A 504 -28.51 -76.96 -49.30
C GLY A 504 -27.69 -75.74 -48.87
N ARG A 505 -27.74 -75.42 -47.57
CA ARG A 505 -27.12 -74.23 -46.99
C ARG A 505 -25.61 -74.20 -47.26
N VAL A 506 -25.14 -73.19 -48.01
CA VAL A 506 -23.70 -72.95 -48.26
C VAL A 506 -23.12 -72.19 -47.07
N THR A 507 -22.07 -72.73 -46.46
CA THR A 507 -21.29 -72.07 -45.42
C THR A 507 -20.03 -71.52 -46.07
N PHE A 508 -19.80 -70.22 -45.91
CA PHE A 508 -18.58 -69.55 -46.35
C PHE A 508 -17.70 -69.30 -45.14
N GLU A 509 -16.46 -69.78 -45.19
CA GLU A 509 -15.42 -69.44 -44.24
C GLU A 509 -14.57 -68.33 -44.87
N ILE A 510 -14.60 -67.15 -44.25
CA ILE A 510 -13.88 -65.97 -44.72
C ILE A 510 -12.58 -65.91 -43.94
N ASP A 511 -11.50 -66.38 -44.55
CA ASP A 511 -10.16 -66.24 -43.98
C ASP A 511 -9.60 -64.85 -44.34
N LYS A 512 -9.03 -64.19 -43.33
CA LYS A 512 -8.39 -62.88 -43.47
C LYS A 512 -6.93 -63.01 -43.07
N GLU A 513 -6.02 -62.77 -44.00
CA GLU A 513 -4.59 -62.78 -43.72
C GLU A 513 -4.19 -61.69 -42.71
N ASP A 514 -3.28 -62.03 -41.80
CA ASP A 514 -2.75 -61.07 -40.83
C ASP A 514 -1.97 -59.93 -41.52
N PRO A 515 -2.26 -58.67 -41.20
CA PRO A 515 -1.62 -57.51 -41.82
C PRO A 515 -0.12 -57.44 -41.48
N LYS A 516 0.73 -57.56 -42.50
CA LYS A 516 2.20 -57.52 -42.36
C LYS A 516 2.77 -56.11 -42.44
N ASN A 517 3.79 -55.85 -41.63
CA ASN A 517 4.52 -54.59 -41.60
C ASN A 517 5.23 -54.31 -42.95
N PRO A 518 5.28 -53.04 -43.39
CA PRO A 518 5.86 -52.66 -44.68
C PRO A 518 7.40 -52.78 -44.68
N VAL A 519 7.94 -53.47 -45.69
CA VAL A 519 9.39 -53.67 -45.85
C VAL A 519 10.03 -52.64 -46.80
N ARG A 520 9.28 -52.08 -47.77
CA ARG A 520 9.70 -51.03 -48.72
C ARG A 520 8.56 -50.01 -48.95
N ASP A 521 8.86 -48.84 -49.52
CA ASP A 521 7.90 -47.77 -49.88
C ASP A 521 7.03 -47.23 -48.72
N ARG A 522 7.68 -47.08 -47.55
CA ARG A 522 7.02 -46.62 -46.32
C ARG A 522 6.47 -45.19 -46.41
N PHE A 523 7.11 -44.33 -47.19
CA PHE A 523 6.77 -42.91 -47.31
C PHE A 523 6.28 -42.56 -48.72
N THR A 524 4.99 -42.76 -48.98
CA THR A 524 4.34 -42.44 -50.26
C THR A 524 3.10 -41.56 -50.04
N SER A 525 2.72 -40.77 -51.05
CA SER A 525 1.55 -39.86 -50.98
C SER A 525 0.25 -40.61 -50.64
N LYS A 526 0.03 -41.78 -51.25
CA LYS A 526 -1.15 -42.64 -50.97
C LYS A 526 -1.21 -43.11 -49.52
N ARG A 527 -0.05 -43.45 -48.92
CA ARG A 527 0.03 -43.86 -47.51
C ARG A 527 -0.15 -42.67 -46.57
N PHE A 528 0.33 -41.49 -46.95
CA PHE A 528 0.08 -40.26 -46.21
C PHE A 528 -1.41 -39.94 -46.14
N GLU A 529 -2.14 -39.98 -47.26
CA GLU A 529 -3.58 -39.73 -47.28
C GLU A 529 -4.35 -40.74 -46.41
N LYS A 530 -4.01 -42.03 -46.49
CA LYS A 530 -4.61 -43.08 -45.65
C LYS A 530 -4.26 -42.89 -44.17
N ALA A 531 -3.02 -42.58 -43.83
CA ALA A 531 -2.57 -42.34 -42.46
C ALA A 531 -3.23 -41.08 -41.87
N LEU A 532 -3.36 -40.01 -42.66
CA LEU A 532 -4.04 -38.79 -42.29
C LEU A 532 -5.52 -39.05 -42.01
N LYS A 533 -6.20 -39.78 -42.89
CA LYS A 533 -7.62 -40.16 -42.69
C LYS A 533 -7.81 -40.99 -41.42
N VAL A 534 -6.97 -42.00 -41.18
CA VAL A 534 -7.01 -42.82 -39.96
C VAL A 534 -6.77 -41.96 -38.71
N THR A 535 -5.75 -41.10 -38.73
CA THR A 535 -5.43 -40.22 -37.58
C THR A 535 -6.57 -39.26 -37.29
N LEU A 536 -7.15 -38.62 -38.32
CA LEU A 536 -8.22 -37.64 -38.15
C LEU A 536 -9.53 -38.30 -37.70
N ASN A 537 -9.85 -39.48 -38.22
CA ASN A 537 -10.98 -40.29 -37.77
C ASN A 537 -10.81 -40.77 -36.32
N SER A 538 -9.60 -41.15 -35.93
CA SER A 538 -9.26 -41.49 -34.54
C SER A 538 -9.48 -40.32 -33.57
N VAL A 539 -8.94 -39.14 -33.90
CA VAL A 539 -8.98 -37.94 -33.03
C VAL A 539 -10.40 -37.38 -32.91
N VAL A 540 -11.07 -37.19 -34.05
CA VAL A 540 -12.31 -36.40 -34.13
C VAL A 540 -13.55 -37.28 -34.03
N PHE A 541 -13.56 -38.39 -34.77
CA PHE A 541 -14.75 -39.22 -34.96
C PHE A 541 -14.73 -40.52 -34.13
N ARG A 542 -13.60 -40.82 -33.46
CA ARG A 542 -13.36 -42.04 -32.69
C ARG A 542 -13.74 -43.34 -33.43
N SER A 543 -13.59 -43.36 -34.75
CA SER A 543 -13.87 -44.53 -35.60
C SER A 543 -12.56 -45.12 -36.15
N SER A 544 -12.44 -46.45 -36.15
CA SER A 544 -11.36 -47.17 -36.84
C SER A 544 -11.88 -47.58 -38.21
N GLU A 545 -11.41 -46.92 -39.27
CA GLU A 545 -11.59 -47.37 -40.64
C GLU A 545 -10.24 -47.80 -41.20
N GLY A 546 -9.85 -49.05 -40.97
CA GLY A 546 -8.72 -49.64 -41.67
C GLY A 546 -8.19 -50.91 -41.04
N ASP A 547 -7.74 -51.83 -41.90
CA ASP A 547 -6.88 -52.92 -41.48
C ASP A 547 -5.51 -52.33 -41.10
N LEU A 548 -5.18 -52.37 -39.81
CA LEU A 548 -3.93 -51.89 -39.26
C LEU A 548 -3.05 -53.07 -38.90
N THR A 549 -1.74 -52.88 -38.93
CA THR A 549 -0.80 -53.85 -38.35
C THR A 549 -0.91 -53.81 -36.83
N THR A 550 -0.41 -54.83 -36.12
CA THR A 550 -0.36 -54.81 -34.64
C THR A 550 0.32 -53.54 -34.10
N SER A 551 1.38 -53.07 -34.76
CA SER A 551 2.02 -51.79 -34.41
C SER A 551 1.10 -50.60 -34.67
N GLY A 552 0.33 -50.62 -35.76
CA GLY A 552 -0.68 -49.60 -36.07
C GLY A 552 -1.80 -49.54 -35.04
N GLU A 553 -2.27 -50.67 -34.54
CA GLU A 553 -3.28 -50.74 -33.47
C GLU A 553 -2.79 -50.06 -32.18
N TYR A 554 -1.54 -50.34 -31.76
CA TYR A 554 -0.96 -49.67 -30.58
C TYR A 554 -0.76 -48.16 -30.80
N ILE A 555 -0.31 -47.75 -32.00
CA ILE A 555 -0.16 -46.33 -32.32
C ILE A 555 -1.52 -45.62 -32.30
N GLU A 556 -2.55 -46.22 -32.89
CA GLU A 556 -3.92 -45.70 -32.86
C GLU A 556 -4.44 -45.61 -31.41
N MET A 557 -4.23 -46.64 -30.60
CA MET A 557 -4.65 -46.65 -29.20
C MET A 557 -4.03 -45.49 -28.40
N VAL A 558 -2.74 -45.20 -28.61
CA VAL A 558 -2.06 -44.06 -27.96
C VAL A 558 -2.60 -42.73 -28.47
N SER A 559 -2.85 -42.60 -29.77
CA SER A 559 -3.47 -41.41 -30.39
C SER A 559 -4.86 -41.13 -29.81
N ARG A 560 -5.72 -42.15 -29.72
CA ARG A 560 -7.08 -42.08 -29.14
C ARG A 560 -7.12 -41.63 -27.69
N PHE A 561 -6.03 -41.78 -26.95
CA PHE A 561 -5.92 -41.28 -25.58
C PHE A 561 -5.31 -39.87 -25.52
N SER A 562 -4.15 -39.68 -26.16
CA SER A 562 -3.35 -38.46 -25.99
C SER A 562 -3.92 -37.24 -26.73
N GLU A 563 -4.40 -37.41 -27.97
CA GLU A 563 -4.86 -36.31 -28.81
C GLU A 563 -6.17 -35.68 -28.29
N PRO A 564 -7.19 -36.46 -27.83
CA PRO A 564 -8.37 -35.89 -27.18
C PRO A 564 -8.08 -35.15 -25.87
N ILE A 565 -7.07 -35.56 -25.10
CA ILE A 565 -6.65 -34.81 -23.89
C ILE A 565 -6.11 -33.43 -24.28
N LEU A 566 -5.27 -33.37 -25.33
CA LEU A 566 -4.74 -32.09 -25.84
C LEU A 566 -5.87 -31.18 -26.39
N LEU A 567 -6.82 -31.77 -27.11
CA LEU A 567 -8.01 -31.06 -27.57
C LEU A 567 -8.86 -30.56 -26.39
N GLY A 568 -9.06 -31.37 -25.36
CA GLY A 568 -9.77 -30.99 -24.14
C GLY A 568 -9.07 -29.86 -23.38
N LEU A 569 -7.75 -29.88 -23.29
CA LEU A 569 -6.94 -28.79 -22.72
C LEU A 569 -7.05 -27.50 -23.54
N ALA A 570 -7.10 -27.60 -24.87
CA ALA A 570 -7.33 -26.45 -25.74
C ALA A 570 -8.74 -25.87 -25.53
N ALA A 571 -9.76 -26.72 -25.47
CA ALA A 571 -11.14 -26.31 -25.22
C ALA A 571 -11.30 -25.65 -23.84
N LEU A 572 -10.66 -26.19 -22.80
CA LEU A 572 -10.62 -25.60 -21.46
C LEU A 572 -10.02 -24.19 -21.49
N ALA A 573 -8.90 -24.01 -22.19
CA ALA A 573 -8.24 -22.71 -22.32
C ALA A 573 -9.06 -21.69 -23.12
N ILE A 574 -9.77 -22.15 -24.15
CA ILE A 574 -10.70 -21.31 -24.94
C ILE A 574 -11.88 -20.90 -24.08
N ARG A 575 -12.52 -21.84 -23.37
CA ARG A 575 -13.62 -21.53 -22.45
C ARG A 575 -13.19 -20.51 -21.40
N GLY A 576 -12.01 -20.69 -20.81
CA GLY A 576 -11.44 -19.72 -19.87
C GLY A 576 -11.16 -18.37 -20.51
N ARG A 577 -10.91 -18.28 -21.83
CA ARG A 577 -10.78 -17.00 -22.55
C ARG A 577 -12.13 -16.35 -22.92
N VAL A 578 -13.17 -17.14 -23.14
CA VAL A 578 -14.51 -16.63 -23.51
C VAL A 578 -15.33 -16.22 -22.27
N LYS A 579 -15.05 -16.83 -21.11
CA LYS A 579 -15.65 -16.42 -19.82
C LYS A 579 -15.02 -15.12 -19.27
N ARG A 580 -13.78 -14.85 -19.67
CA ARG A 580 -13.08 -13.58 -19.50
C ARG A 580 -13.63 -12.56 -20.47
#